data_AF-A0A7C1HNU9-F1
#
_entry.id   AF-A0A7C1HNU9-F1
#
_cell.length_a   1.000
_cell.length_b   1.000
_cell.length_c   1.000
_cell.angle_alpha   90.00
_cell.angle_beta   90.00
_cell.angle_gamma   90.00
#
_symmetry.space_group_name_H-M   'P 1'
#
loop_
_entity.id
_entity.type
_entity.pdbx_description
1 polymer ?
#
loop_
_entity_poly.entity_id
_entity_poly.type
_entity_poly.pdbx_seq_one_letter_code
_entity_poly.pdbx_strand_id
1 'polypeptide(L)'
;ESKGALRGVYRLLALGGSSYTEEMRAKDMHKVHILAKISLPVGLIFYGTNGAFFAILLSRPVWNSAMTPLLFVVAALLSGGALITFLTYIFRRSDPLTPDGVCYEDQLCLDLGKIILFLLIVFLGLEAMQFFVGYQTATLAIVTSLDLIVFGPNWWVFWIVHLLVGSLIPLVLLLFLRHNVKAVVLACFLIFATFISVRYNFVIPDLAVYKLEGLESIFYHPRLRTDYLPNLNEWLVSVWVISTGLLVTLLGTRYLPLFNNNGGSHHA
;
A
#
# COMPACT_ATOMS: atom_id res chain seq x y z
N GLU A 1 26.51 -23.81 4.78
CA GLU A 1 27.03 -24.21 6.11
C GLU A 1 27.20 -22.97 6.99
N SER A 2 26.31 -22.71 7.96
CA SER A 2 26.56 -21.64 8.95
C SER A 2 27.39 -22.22 10.12
N LYS A 3 28.64 -21.78 10.28
CA LYS A 3 29.43 -22.07 11.49
C LYS A 3 29.05 -21.08 12.61
N GLY A 4 28.78 -21.55 13.83
CA GLY A 4 28.56 -20.73 15.03
C GLY A 4 27.15 -20.78 15.64
N ALA A 5 26.89 -19.91 16.65
CA ALA A 5 25.67 -19.84 17.46
C ALA A 5 24.35 -19.76 16.66
N LEU A 6 24.41 -19.24 15.42
CA LEU A 6 23.28 -19.18 14.49
C LEU A 6 22.79 -20.57 14.03
N ARG A 7 23.63 -21.62 14.10
CA ARG A 7 23.22 -22.98 13.73
C ARG A 7 22.11 -23.52 14.63
N GLY A 8 22.12 -23.17 15.92
CA GLY A 8 21.05 -23.55 16.85
C GLY A 8 19.73 -22.88 16.49
N VAL A 9 19.76 -21.59 16.15
CA VAL A 9 18.61 -20.82 15.70
C VAL A 9 18.06 -21.36 14.39
N TYR A 10 18.89 -21.61 13.38
CA TYR A 10 18.43 -22.19 12.12
C TYR A 10 17.85 -23.60 12.28
N ARG A 11 18.42 -24.43 13.16
CA ARG A 11 17.88 -25.77 13.46
C ARG A 11 16.53 -25.67 14.18
N LEU A 12 16.34 -24.69 15.06
CA LEU A 12 15.06 -24.42 15.70
C LEU A 12 14.02 -23.93 14.67
N LEU A 13 14.39 -22.99 13.80
CA LEU A 13 13.54 -22.48 12.72
C LEU A 13 13.15 -23.57 11.71
N ALA A 14 14.05 -24.51 11.43
CA ALA A 14 13.79 -25.68 10.59
C ALA A 14 13.06 -26.82 11.33
N LEU A 15 12.62 -26.60 12.58
CA LEU A 15 11.96 -27.59 13.43
C LEU A 15 12.74 -28.91 13.56
N GLY A 16 14.07 -28.83 13.52
CA GLY A 16 14.97 -29.99 13.59
C GLY A 16 15.20 -30.75 12.28
N GLY A 17 14.60 -30.33 11.17
CA GLY A 17 14.78 -30.96 9.85
C GLY A 17 16.19 -30.75 9.29
N SER A 18 16.84 -31.84 8.88
CA SER A 18 18.19 -31.83 8.26
C SER A 18 18.18 -32.19 6.77
N SER A 19 17.07 -32.73 6.26
CA SER A 19 16.90 -33.16 4.87
C SER A 19 15.57 -32.65 4.32
N TYR A 20 15.57 -32.19 3.07
CA TYR A 20 14.37 -31.75 2.35
C TYR A 20 14.13 -32.70 1.18
N THR A 21 13.16 -33.60 1.31
CA THR A 21 12.82 -34.58 0.27
C THR A 21 11.67 -34.07 -0.61
N GLU A 22 11.55 -34.64 -1.81
CA GLU A 22 10.51 -34.28 -2.78
C GLU A 22 9.09 -34.46 -2.22
N GLU A 23 8.86 -35.49 -1.39
CA GLU A 23 7.59 -35.68 -0.70
C GLU A 23 7.28 -34.57 0.32
N MET A 24 8.29 -34.06 1.02
CA MET A 24 8.13 -32.93 1.94
C MET A 24 7.79 -31.66 1.16
N ARG A 25 8.43 -31.46 -0.01
CA ARG A 25 8.12 -30.35 -0.92
C ARG A 25 6.67 -30.38 -1.39
N ALA A 26 6.17 -31.54 -1.82
CA ALA A 26 4.77 -31.67 -2.25
C ALA A 26 3.78 -31.38 -1.10
N LYS A 27 4.06 -31.88 0.11
CA LYS A 27 3.25 -31.60 1.30
C LYS A 27 3.27 -30.13 1.69
N ASP A 28 4.43 -29.49 1.65
CA ASP A 28 4.58 -28.07 1.97
C ASP A 28 3.90 -27.18 0.92
N MET A 29 4.03 -27.52 -0.36
CA MET A 29 3.31 -26.83 -1.45
C MET A 29 1.79 -26.89 -1.23
N HIS A 30 1.26 -28.06 -0.86
CA HIS A 30 -0.15 -28.21 -0.54
C HIS A 30 -0.58 -27.35 0.64
N LYS A 31 0.21 -27.34 1.73
CA LYS A 31 -0.03 -26.49 2.90
C LYS A 31 0.01 -24.99 2.56
N VAL A 32 1.03 -24.55 1.81
CA VAL A 32 1.16 -23.15 1.36
C VAL A 32 -0.04 -22.75 0.53
N HIS A 33 -0.53 -23.63 -0.35
CA HIS A 33 -1.70 -23.34 -1.18
C HIS A 33 -3.00 -23.24 -0.35
N ILE A 34 -3.16 -24.08 0.69
CA ILE A 34 -4.27 -23.95 1.65
C ILE A 34 -4.15 -22.64 2.44
N LEU A 35 -2.97 -22.34 2.97
CA LEU A 35 -2.72 -21.11 3.72
C LEU A 35 -2.98 -19.87 2.85
N ALA A 36 -2.58 -19.89 1.58
CA ALA A 36 -2.85 -18.82 0.62
C ALA A 36 -4.36 -18.63 0.37
N LYS A 37 -5.11 -19.74 0.22
CA LYS A 37 -6.58 -19.71 0.08
C LYS A 37 -7.28 -19.12 1.30
N ILE A 38 -6.72 -19.30 2.50
CA ILE A 38 -7.25 -18.73 3.74
C ILE A 38 -6.77 -17.28 3.93
N SER A 39 -5.52 -16.97 3.60
CA SER A 39 -4.93 -15.64 3.83
C SER A 39 -5.54 -14.57 2.94
N LEU A 40 -5.95 -14.91 1.71
CA LEU A 40 -6.61 -13.99 0.79
C LEU A 40 -7.91 -13.40 1.36
N PRO A 41 -8.92 -14.20 1.78
CA PRO A 41 -10.14 -13.66 2.38
C PRO A 41 -9.87 -13.01 3.74
N VAL A 42 -8.97 -13.56 4.56
CA VAL A 42 -8.62 -12.93 5.85
C VAL A 42 -8.01 -11.55 5.66
N GLY A 43 -7.09 -11.39 4.70
CA GLY A 43 -6.50 -10.09 4.36
C GLY A 43 -7.54 -9.11 3.83
N LEU A 44 -8.45 -9.58 2.97
CA LEU A 44 -9.55 -8.77 2.45
C LEU A 44 -10.46 -8.26 3.57
N ILE A 45 -10.86 -9.13 4.49
CA ILE A 45 -11.68 -8.78 5.66
C ILE A 45 -10.91 -7.79 6.54
N PHE A 46 -9.63 -8.02 6.80
CA PHE A 46 -8.82 -7.12 7.63
C PHE A 46 -8.82 -5.68 7.07
N TYR A 47 -8.55 -5.49 5.78
CA TYR A 47 -8.60 -4.16 5.17
C TYR A 47 -10.03 -3.61 5.06
N GLY A 48 -11.01 -4.46 4.78
CA GLY A 48 -12.42 -4.09 4.76
C GLY A 48 -12.92 -3.57 6.12
N THR A 49 -12.53 -4.22 7.23
CA THR A 49 -12.88 -3.79 8.59
C THR A 49 -12.27 -2.43 8.91
N ASN A 50 -11.04 -2.15 8.49
CA ASN A 50 -10.43 -0.83 8.65
C ASN A 50 -11.25 0.27 7.97
N GLY A 51 -11.69 0.05 6.73
CA GLY A 51 -12.57 1.00 6.05
C GLY A 51 -14.00 1.02 6.62
N ALA A 52 -14.49 -0.09 7.16
CA ALA A 52 -15.79 -0.16 7.83
C ALA A 52 -15.84 0.69 9.10
N PHE A 53 -14.74 0.77 9.86
CA PHE A 53 -14.65 1.69 10.99
C PHE A 53 -14.91 3.12 10.56
N PHE A 54 -14.29 3.59 9.48
CA PHE A 54 -14.58 4.92 8.91
C PHE A 54 -16.02 5.04 8.42
N ALA A 55 -16.55 3.99 7.79
CA ALA A 55 -17.89 3.97 7.23
C ALA A 55 -19.02 4.08 8.27
N ILE A 56 -18.80 3.75 9.54
CA ILE A 56 -19.84 3.85 10.59
C ILE A 56 -19.82 5.19 11.36
N LEU A 57 -18.85 6.08 11.10
CA LEU A 57 -18.78 7.37 11.79
C LEU A 57 -19.80 8.35 11.21
N LEU A 58 -21.04 8.33 11.73
CA LEU A 58 -22.13 9.25 11.33
C LEU A 58 -21.74 10.74 11.39
N SER A 59 -20.83 11.08 12.31
CA SER A 59 -20.36 12.46 12.46
C SER A 59 -19.37 12.90 11.37
N ARG A 60 -18.94 12.01 10.48
CA ARG A 60 -17.89 12.24 9.47
C ARG A 60 -18.43 11.84 8.10
N PRO A 61 -19.22 12.71 7.45
CA PRO A 61 -20.10 12.31 6.36
C PRO A 61 -19.34 11.87 5.10
N VAL A 62 -18.14 12.39 4.84
CA VAL A 62 -17.29 11.93 3.73
C VAL A 62 -16.77 10.51 3.98
N TRP A 63 -16.48 10.17 5.24
CA TRP A 63 -16.05 8.83 5.64
C TRP A 63 -17.22 7.85 5.71
N ASN A 64 -18.39 8.31 6.13
CA ASN A 64 -19.64 7.57 6.26
C ASN A 64 -20.27 7.24 4.90
N SER A 65 -19.55 6.46 4.10
CA SER A 65 -20.00 6.02 2.79
C SER A 65 -19.85 4.51 2.66
N ALA A 66 -20.82 3.89 1.96
CA ALA A 66 -20.75 2.48 1.59
C ALA A 66 -19.52 2.16 0.70
N MET A 67 -18.93 3.17 0.06
CA MET A 67 -17.75 3.02 -0.79
C MET A 67 -16.44 3.00 0.02
N THR A 68 -16.41 3.52 1.24
CA THR A 68 -15.19 3.64 2.05
C THR A 68 -14.49 2.29 2.33
N PRO A 69 -15.19 1.21 2.70
CA PRO A 69 -14.56 -0.11 2.87
C PRO A 69 -13.91 -0.62 1.59
N LEU A 70 -14.59 -0.42 0.45
CA LEU A 70 -14.09 -0.85 -0.86
C LEU A 70 -12.87 -0.04 -1.29
N LEU A 71 -12.90 1.28 -1.10
CA LEU A 71 -11.76 2.17 -1.35
C LEU A 71 -10.54 1.74 -0.52
N PHE A 72 -10.71 1.39 0.76
CA PHE A 72 -9.60 0.95 1.60
C PHE A 72 -8.98 -0.36 1.11
N VAL A 73 -9.80 -1.32 0.69
CA VAL A 73 -9.33 -2.59 0.12
C VAL A 73 -8.55 -2.36 -1.16
N VAL A 74 -9.14 -1.64 -2.13
CA VAL A 74 -8.49 -1.41 -3.43
C VAL A 74 -7.22 -0.61 -3.25
N ALA A 75 -7.23 0.42 -2.39
CA ALA A 75 -6.07 1.25 -2.11
C ALA A 75 -4.93 0.45 -1.42
N ALA A 76 -5.27 -0.48 -0.51
CA ALA A 76 -4.28 -1.37 0.11
C ALA A 76 -3.65 -2.34 -0.89
N LEU A 77 -4.44 -2.95 -1.76
CA LEU A 77 -3.93 -3.82 -2.83
C LEU A 77 -3.06 -3.04 -3.83
N LEU A 78 -3.49 -1.85 -4.21
CA LEU A 78 -2.78 -0.99 -5.15
C LEU A 78 -1.41 -0.57 -4.60
N SER A 79 -1.36 0.01 -3.39
CA SER A 79 -0.12 0.47 -2.77
C SER A 79 0.81 -0.68 -2.39
N GLY A 80 0.28 -1.76 -1.81
CA GLY A 80 1.06 -2.94 -1.44
C GLY A 80 1.62 -3.68 -2.65
N GLY A 81 0.80 -3.89 -3.68
CA GLY A 81 1.23 -4.51 -4.93
C GLY A 81 2.28 -3.68 -5.66
N ALA A 82 2.10 -2.34 -5.69
CA ALA A 82 3.07 -1.43 -6.27
C ALA A 82 4.42 -1.49 -5.53
N LEU A 83 4.39 -1.49 -4.19
CA LEU A 83 5.59 -1.63 -3.37
C LEU A 83 6.30 -2.97 -3.63
N ILE A 84 5.58 -4.09 -3.64
CA ILE A 84 6.18 -5.42 -3.89
C ILE A 84 6.81 -5.48 -5.28
N THR A 85 6.13 -4.95 -6.30
CA THR A 85 6.66 -4.89 -7.68
C THR A 85 7.96 -4.09 -7.74
N PHE A 86 7.99 -2.93 -7.08
CA PHE A 86 9.16 -2.07 -7.00
C PHE A 86 10.33 -2.73 -6.24
N LEU A 87 10.06 -3.32 -5.08
CA LEU A 87 11.08 -4.02 -4.27
C LEU A 87 11.63 -5.25 -5.00
N THR A 88 10.79 -5.99 -5.72
CA THR A 88 11.21 -7.13 -6.53
C THR A 88 12.24 -6.72 -7.57
N TYR A 89 12.03 -5.57 -8.24
CA TYR A 89 13.01 -5.02 -9.17
C TYR A 89 14.31 -4.59 -8.47
N ILE A 90 14.23 -3.88 -7.32
CA ILE A 90 15.43 -3.41 -6.61
C ILE A 90 16.29 -4.57 -6.12
N PHE A 91 15.69 -5.54 -5.41
CA PHE A 91 16.46 -6.60 -4.77
C PHE A 91 16.98 -7.64 -5.76
N ARG A 92 16.28 -7.87 -6.88
CA ARG A 92 16.69 -8.86 -7.90
C ARG A 92 17.54 -8.28 -9.03
N ARG A 93 17.86 -6.98 -9.00
CA ARG A 93 18.79 -6.36 -9.95
C ARG A 93 20.27 -6.67 -9.67
N SER A 94 20.60 -7.08 -8.44
CA SER A 94 21.98 -7.31 -8.00
C SER A 94 22.30 -8.80 -7.79
N ASP A 95 21.49 -9.71 -8.33
CA ASP A 95 21.72 -11.15 -8.23
C ASP A 95 22.82 -11.58 -9.23
N PRO A 96 23.98 -12.09 -8.78
CA PRO A 96 25.05 -12.55 -9.67
C PRO A 96 24.66 -13.73 -10.57
N LEU A 97 23.60 -14.47 -10.23
CA LEU A 97 23.15 -15.66 -10.95
C LEU A 97 22.13 -15.37 -12.08
N THR A 98 21.45 -14.23 -12.04
CA THR A 98 20.50 -13.78 -13.09
C THR A 98 20.85 -12.34 -13.50
N PRO A 99 21.82 -12.15 -14.42
CA PRO A 99 22.31 -10.83 -14.81
C PRO A 99 21.21 -9.90 -15.36
N ASP A 100 20.18 -10.47 -15.97
CA ASP A 100 19.05 -9.74 -16.54
C ASP A 100 17.90 -9.53 -15.51
N GLY A 101 17.91 -10.25 -14.39
CA GLY A 101 16.92 -10.17 -13.31
C GLY A 101 15.54 -10.77 -13.64
N VAL A 102 14.83 -11.27 -12.63
CA VAL A 102 13.54 -11.97 -12.81
C VAL A 102 12.41 -11.12 -13.38
N CYS A 103 12.52 -9.80 -13.30
CA CYS A 103 11.57 -8.93 -14.01
C CYS A 103 11.65 -9.08 -15.54
N TYR A 104 12.81 -9.45 -16.10
CA TYR A 104 13.04 -9.54 -17.54
C TYR A 104 12.89 -10.96 -18.07
N GLU A 105 13.33 -11.96 -17.30
CA GLU A 105 13.29 -13.38 -17.71
C GLU A 105 11.87 -13.96 -17.63
N ASP A 106 11.15 -13.74 -16.52
CA ASP A 106 9.82 -14.31 -16.29
C ASP A 106 8.66 -13.37 -16.68
N GLN A 107 8.96 -12.18 -17.22
CA GLN A 107 7.98 -11.10 -17.45
C GLN A 107 7.11 -10.74 -16.22
N LEU A 108 7.49 -11.21 -15.03
CA LEU A 108 6.71 -11.12 -13.79
C LEU A 108 6.29 -9.67 -13.50
N CYS A 109 7.23 -8.74 -13.63
CA CYS A 109 6.98 -7.33 -13.35
C CYS A 109 6.02 -6.70 -14.37
N LEU A 110 5.98 -7.19 -15.62
CA LEU A 110 5.00 -6.77 -16.62
C LEU A 110 3.59 -7.29 -16.28
N ASP A 111 3.50 -8.54 -15.81
CA ASP A 111 2.22 -9.13 -15.39
C ASP A 111 1.66 -8.47 -14.12
N LEU A 112 2.50 -8.20 -13.12
CA LEU A 112 2.11 -7.38 -11.97
C LEU A 112 1.69 -5.98 -12.43
N GLY A 113 2.40 -5.38 -13.39
CA GLY A 113 2.03 -4.09 -13.98
C GLY A 113 0.60 -4.06 -14.53
N LYS A 114 0.11 -5.14 -15.15
CA LYS A 114 -1.28 -5.25 -15.62
C LYS A 114 -2.29 -5.27 -14.46
N ILE A 115 -1.96 -5.97 -13.38
CA ILE A 115 -2.80 -6.02 -12.17
C ILE A 115 -2.83 -4.64 -11.50
N ILE A 116 -1.68 -3.97 -11.38
CA ILE A 116 -1.58 -2.61 -10.82
C ILE A 116 -2.35 -1.60 -11.68
N LEU A 117 -2.27 -1.70 -13.02
CA LEU A 117 -3.06 -0.87 -13.91
C LEU A 117 -4.57 -1.05 -13.66
N PHE A 118 -5.04 -2.30 -13.57
CA PHE A 118 -6.44 -2.59 -13.28
C PHE A 118 -6.86 -2.00 -11.93
N LEU A 119 -6.08 -2.22 -10.87
CA LEU A 119 -6.35 -1.68 -9.54
C LEU A 119 -6.34 -0.14 -9.52
N LEU A 120 -5.44 0.49 -10.28
CA LEU A 120 -5.37 1.95 -10.40
C LEU A 120 -6.62 2.51 -11.08
N ILE A 121 -7.06 1.90 -12.19
CA ILE A 121 -8.29 2.31 -12.89
C ILE A 121 -9.51 2.14 -11.98
N VAL A 122 -9.62 1.00 -11.29
CA VAL A 122 -10.71 0.77 -10.33
C VAL A 122 -10.66 1.79 -9.20
N PHE A 123 -9.48 2.06 -8.63
CA PHE A 123 -9.31 3.05 -7.57
C PHE A 123 -9.77 4.44 -8.02
N LEU A 124 -9.30 4.91 -9.18
CA LEU A 124 -9.68 6.22 -9.73
C LEU A 124 -11.18 6.29 -10.07
N GLY A 125 -11.76 5.19 -10.56
CA GLY A 125 -13.19 5.11 -10.82
C GLY A 125 -14.02 5.22 -9.53
N LEU A 126 -13.62 4.52 -8.47
CA LEU A 126 -14.27 4.61 -7.16
C LEU A 126 -14.10 5.99 -6.52
N GLU A 127 -12.92 6.59 -6.63
CA GLU A 127 -12.64 7.94 -6.16
C GLU A 127 -13.50 8.98 -6.91
N ALA A 128 -13.52 8.91 -8.25
CA ALA A 128 -14.36 9.78 -9.07
C ALA A 128 -15.85 9.62 -8.72
N MET A 129 -16.32 8.40 -8.47
CA MET A 129 -17.68 8.14 -8.03
C MET A 129 -17.95 8.74 -6.64
N GLN A 130 -17.00 8.66 -5.70
CA GLN A 130 -17.13 9.29 -4.38
C GLN A 130 -17.30 10.81 -4.50
N PHE A 131 -16.47 11.48 -5.30
CA PHE A 131 -16.59 12.92 -5.56
C PHE A 131 -17.93 13.26 -6.22
N PHE A 132 -18.30 12.51 -7.27
CA PHE A 132 -19.56 12.74 -7.97
C PHE A 132 -20.76 12.62 -7.04
N VAL A 133 -20.89 11.50 -6.32
CA VAL A 133 -22.01 11.26 -5.39
C VAL A 133 -21.99 12.30 -4.26
N GLY A 134 -20.81 12.62 -3.73
CA GLY A 134 -20.67 13.58 -2.64
C GLY A 134 -21.16 14.98 -3.03
N TYR A 135 -20.80 15.48 -4.21
CA TYR A 135 -21.32 16.74 -4.72
C TYR A 135 -22.83 16.69 -5.01
N GLN A 136 -23.33 15.58 -5.54
CA GLN A 136 -24.78 15.41 -5.82
C GLN A 136 -25.64 15.30 -4.55
N THR A 137 -25.05 14.87 -3.43
CA THR A 137 -25.78 14.78 -2.15
C THR A 137 -26.17 16.17 -1.62
N ALA A 138 -25.49 17.24 -2.07
CA ALA A 138 -25.79 18.64 -1.75
C ALA A 138 -25.88 18.96 -0.25
N THR A 139 -25.24 18.16 0.59
CA THR A 139 -25.15 18.43 2.03
C THR A 139 -23.94 19.32 2.30
N LEU A 140 -24.17 20.41 3.05
CA LEU A 140 -23.14 21.44 3.28
C LEU A 140 -21.83 20.86 3.82
N ALA A 141 -21.91 19.94 4.79
CA ALA A 141 -20.74 19.32 5.40
C ALA A 141 -19.92 18.49 4.40
N ILE A 142 -20.56 17.70 3.53
CA ILE A 142 -19.87 16.88 2.52
C ILE A 142 -19.22 17.79 1.48
N VAL A 143 -19.99 18.73 0.92
CA VAL A 143 -19.50 19.64 -0.12
C VAL A 143 -18.33 20.47 0.39
N THR A 144 -18.41 20.99 1.63
CA THR A 144 -17.31 21.74 2.25
C THR A 144 -16.05 20.88 2.41
N SER A 145 -16.17 19.63 2.87
CA SER A 145 -15.03 18.72 2.98
C SER A 145 -14.42 18.40 1.60
N LEU A 146 -15.23 18.25 0.56
CA LEU A 146 -14.74 18.03 -0.81
C LEU A 146 -14.08 19.27 -1.39
N ASP A 147 -14.65 20.45 -1.17
CA ASP A 147 -14.06 21.72 -1.61
C ASP A 147 -12.75 22.00 -0.90
N LEU A 148 -12.58 21.59 0.35
CA LEU A 148 -11.27 21.64 1.02
C LEU A 148 -10.22 20.74 0.36
N ILE A 149 -10.61 19.62 -0.25
CA ILE A 149 -9.70 18.78 -1.04
C ILE A 149 -9.33 19.47 -2.36
N VAL A 150 -10.32 20.00 -3.07
CA VAL A 150 -10.16 20.48 -4.45
C VAL A 150 -9.62 21.91 -4.53
N PHE A 151 -10.10 22.80 -3.65
CA PHE A 151 -9.85 24.24 -3.65
C PHE A 151 -9.28 24.76 -2.33
N GLY A 152 -9.19 23.92 -1.30
CA GLY A 152 -8.69 24.31 0.00
C GLY A 152 -7.19 24.65 0.02
N PRO A 153 -6.64 24.98 1.19
CA PRO A 153 -5.24 25.39 1.34
C PRO A 153 -4.22 24.38 0.79
N ASN A 154 -4.57 23.09 0.80
CA ASN A 154 -3.73 21.98 0.37
C ASN A 154 -4.17 21.38 -0.97
N TRP A 155 -4.84 22.15 -1.83
CA TRP A 155 -5.30 21.70 -3.16
C TRP A 155 -4.18 21.07 -3.99
N TRP A 156 -2.94 21.54 -3.84
CA TRP A 156 -1.78 21.05 -4.56
C TRP A 156 -1.43 19.59 -4.20
N VAL A 157 -1.76 19.14 -2.98
CA VAL A 157 -1.58 17.75 -2.55
C VAL A 157 -2.51 16.83 -3.34
N PHE A 158 -3.74 17.28 -3.59
CA PHE A 158 -4.71 16.55 -4.41
C PHE A 158 -4.36 16.60 -5.90
N TRP A 159 -4.21 17.78 -6.48
CA TRP A 159 -4.03 17.92 -7.93
C TRP A 159 -2.66 17.48 -8.42
N ILE A 160 -1.60 17.85 -7.71
CA ILE A 160 -0.22 17.62 -8.16
C ILE A 160 0.27 16.27 -7.65
N VAL A 161 0.27 16.07 -6.33
CA VAL A 161 0.92 14.88 -5.76
C VAL A 161 0.08 13.63 -5.99
N HIS A 162 -1.20 13.67 -5.65
CA HIS A 162 -2.10 12.53 -5.83
C HIS A 162 -2.49 12.34 -7.29
N LEU A 163 -3.16 13.30 -7.91
CA LEU A 163 -3.80 13.08 -9.22
C LEU A 163 -2.79 13.08 -10.36
N LEU A 164 -1.85 14.03 -10.42
CA LEU A 164 -0.85 14.08 -11.49
C LEU A 164 0.25 13.03 -11.28
N VAL A 165 0.99 13.10 -10.17
CA VAL A 165 2.17 12.25 -9.93
C VAL A 165 1.80 10.83 -9.51
N GLY A 166 0.79 10.67 -8.66
CA GLY A 166 0.39 9.37 -8.12
C GLY A 166 -0.54 8.56 -9.02
N SER A 167 -1.26 9.22 -9.92
CA SER A 167 -2.30 8.59 -10.73
C SER A 167 -2.09 8.77 -12.22
N LEU A 168 -2.05 9.99 -12.75
CA LEU A 168 -2.01 10.25 -14.19
C LEU A 168 -0.68 9.79 -14.82
N ILE A 169 0.46 10.14 -14.23
CA ILE A 169 1.77 9.70 -14.75
C ILE A 169 1.87 8.16 -14.71
N PRO A 170 1.60 7.47 -13.58
CA PRO A 170 1.59 6.01 -13.54
C PRO A 170 0.61 5.39 -14.53
N LEU A 171 -0.58 5.95 -14.69
CA LEU A 171 -1.58 5.48 -15.66
C LEU A 171 -1.03 5.54 -17.09
N VAL A 172 -0.43 6.66 -17.50
CA VAL A 172 0.18 6.82 -18.83
C VAL A 172 1.33 5.85 -19.02
N LEU A 173 2.22 5.70 -18.02
CA LEU A 173 3.32 4.74 -18.07
C LEU A 173 2.82 3.30 -18.22
N LEU A 174 1.78 2.93 -17.48
CA LEU A 174 1.21 1.57 -17.48
C LEU A 174 0.31 1.30 -18.69
N LEU A 175 -0.25 2.31 -19.36
CA LEU A 175 -1.04 2.13 -20.58
C LEU A 175 -0.15 2.04 -21.82
N PHE A 176 0.76 3.00 -22.00
CA PHE A 176 1.52 3.15 -23.25
C PHE A 176 2.87 2.44 -23.20
N LEU A 177 3.51 2.36 -22.04
CA LEU A 177 4.85 1.79 -21.85
C LEU A 177 4.80 0.46 -21.08
N ARG A 178 3.67 -0.25 -21.14
CA ARG A 178 3.43 -1.53 -20.43
C ARG A 178 4.41 -2.67 -20.73
N HIS A 179 5.15 -2.57 -21.83
CA HIS A 179 6.18 -3.56 -22.21
C HIS A 179 7.57 -3.21 -21.67
N ASN A 180 7.76 -2.00 -21.12
CA ASN A 180 9.02 -1.55 -20.57
C ASN A 180 9.03 -1.72 -19.04
N VAL A 181 9.82 -2.69 -18.56
CA VAL A 181 9.98 -3.00 -17.14
C VAL A 181 10.32 -1.75 -16.30
N LYS A 182 11.22 -0.89 -16.79
CA LYS A 182 11.62 0.33 -16.06
C LYS A 182 10.47 1.31 -15.91
N ALA A 183 9.61 1.42 -16.93
CA ALA A 183 8.43 2.27 -16.88
C ALA A 183 7.39 1.73 -15.89
N VAL A 184 7.15 0.42 -15.89
CA VAL A 184 6.25 -0.25 -14.93
C VAL A 184 6.73 -0.07 -13.49
N VAL A 185 8.03 -0.28 -13.25
CA VAL A 185 8.64 -0.11 -11.93
C VAL A 185 8.59 1.34 -11.47
N LEU A 186 8.87 2.30 -12.36
CA LEU A 186 8.74 3.72 -12.06
C LEU A 186 7.30 4.09 -11.70
N ALA A 187 6.32 3.60 -12.46
CA ALA A 187 4.90 3.80 -12.14
C ALA A 187 4.55 3.25 -10.75
N CYS A 188 5.00 2.03 -10.43
CA CYS A 188 4.79 1.42 -9.11
C CYS A 188 5.46 2.21 -7.98
N PHE A 189 6.67 2.71 -8.20
CA PHE A 189 7.36 3.57 -7.23
C PHE A 189 6.57 4.86 -6.97
N LEU A 190 6.11 5.53 -8.04
CA LEU A 190 5.33 6.76 -7.92
C LEU A 190 4.04 6.52 -7.15
N ILE A 191 3.25 5.49 -7.50
CA ILE A 191 2.02 5.10 -6.80
C ILE A 191 2.28 4.90 -5.30
N PHE A 192 3.32 4.15 -4.95
CA PHE A 192 3.68 3.90 -3.56
C PHE A 192 4.11 5.19 -2.83
N ALA A 193 5.00 5.99 -3.44
CA ALA A 193 5.56 7.18 -2.84
C ALA A 193 4.50 8.26 -2.57
N THR A 194 3.53 8.41 -3.46
CA THR A 194 2.45 9.41 -3.33
C THR A 194 1.26 8.90 -2.54
N PHE A 195 1.22 7.63 -2.14
CA PHE A 195 0.06 7.06 -1.45
C PHE A 195 -0.25 7.74 -0.10
N ILE A 196 0.76 8.35 0.53
CA ILE A 196 0.55 9.16 1.73
C ILE A 196 -0.39 10.34 1.47
N SER A 197 -0.38 10.91 0.26
CA SER A 197 -1.27 12.01 -0.15
C SER A 197 -2.72 11.56 -0.25
N VAL A 198 -2.98 10.33 -0.69
CA VAL A 198 -4.33 9.72 -0.69
C VAL A 198 -4.89 9.71 0.74
N ARG A 199 -4.08 9.24 1.70
CA ARG A 199 -4.46 9.18 3.11
C ARG A 199 -4.63 10.56 3.72
N TYR A 200 -3.77 11.51 3.36
CA TYR A 200 -3.89 12.90 3.78
C TYR A 200 -5.20 13.53 3.30
N ASN A 201 -5.50 13.43 2.00
CA ASN A 201 -6.73 13.99 1.40
C ASN A 201 -8.00 13.33 1.93
N PHE A 202 -7.93 12.05 2.32
CA PHE A 202 -9.05 11.37 2.94
C PHE A 202 -9.30 11.82 4.39
N VAL A 203 -8.23 12.01 5.19
CA VAL A 203 -8.36 12.22 6.65
C VAL A 203 -8.49 13.70 7.01
N ILE A 204 -7.61 14.57 6.51
CA ILE A 204 -7.48 15.94 7.01
C ILE A 204 -8.70 16.81 6.68
N PRO A 205 -9.23 16.83 5.45
CA PRO A 205 -10.34 17.71 5.09
C PRO A 205 -11.61 17.43 5.90
N ASP A 206 -11.96 16.16 6.09
CA ASP A 206 -13.14 15.79 6.87
C ASP A 206 -12.93 15.99 8.38
N LEU A 207 -11.68 15.99 8.87
CA LEU A 207 -11.36 16.43 10.24
C LEU A 207 -11.47 17.95 10.41
N ALA A 208 -11.12 18.70 9.37
CA ALA A 208 -11.02 20.16 9.40
C ALA A 208 -12.37 20.88 9.43
N VAL A 209 -13.44 20.22 8.95
CA VAL A 209 -14.79 20.77 8.99
C VAL A 209 -15.39 20.68 10.39
N TYR A 210 -15.80 21.85 10.92
CA TYR A 210 -16.56 21.95 12.16
C TYR A 210 -17.98 21.42 11.95
N LYS A 211 -18.46 20.60 12.88
CA LYS A 211 -19.77 19.90 12.76
C LYS A 211 -20.92 20.63 13.44
N LEU A 212 -20.60 21.64 14.23
CA LEU A 212 -21.56 22.47 14.96
C LEU A 212 -21.37 23.90 14.47
N GLU A 213 -22.35 24.41 13.73
CA GLU A 213 -22.39 25.81 13.29
C GLU A 213 -22.26 26.74 14.50
N GLY A 214 -21.35 27.73 14.42
CA GLY A 214 -21.13 28.71 15.48
C GLY A 214 -20.20 28.27 16.63
N LEU A 215 -19.71 27.02 16.67
CA LEU A 215 -18.74 26.61 17.70
C LEU A 215 -17.37 27.30 17.51
N GLU A 216 -17.05 27.64 16.25
CA GLU A 216 -15.85 28.37 15.85
C GLU A 216 -15.76 29.78 16.48
N SER A 217 -16.91 30.42 16.75
CA SER A 217 -16.97 31.79 17.26
C SER A 217 -17.13 31.87 18.78
N ILE A 218 -17.46 30.76 19.46
CA ILE A 218 -17.79 30.76 20.90
C ILE A 218 -16.67 30.12 21.75
N PHE A 219 -15.95 29.10 21.25
CA PHE A 219 -14.92 28.40 22.03
C PHE A 219 -13.54 28.45 21.37
N TYR A 220 -12.83 29.57 21.57
CA TYR A 220 -11.43 29.73 21.16
C TYR A 220 -10.48 29.10 22.19
N HIS A 221 -10.08 27.85 21.99
CA HIS A 221 -8.97 27.23 22.74
C HIS A 221 -7.95 26.63 21.76
N PRO A 222 -6.63 26.73 22.00
CA PRO A 222 -5.59 26.17 21.11
C PRO A 222 -5.76 24.66 20.80
N ARG A 223 -6.42 23.92 21.71
CA ARG A 223 -6.72 22.48 21.56
C ARG A 223 -8.01 22.18 20.77
N LEU A 224 -8.79 23.19 20.39
CA LEU A 224 -10.03 23.07 19.62
C LEU A 224 -9.87 23.59 18.18
N ARG A 225 -8.63 23.91 17.77
CA ARG A 225 -8.30 24.29 16.39
C ARG A 225 -8.37 23.07 15.48
N THR A 226 -8.97 23.24 14.31
CA THR A 226 -9.03 22.22 13.26
C THR A 226 -7.77 22.19 12.39
N ASP A 227 -6.88 23.17 12.56
CA ASP A 227 -5.59 23.22 11.88
C ASP A 227 -4.66 22.09 12.36
N TYR A 228 -4.33 21.17 11.44
CA TYR A 228 -3.39 20.09 11.70
C TYR A 228 -2.01 20.42 11.12
N LEU A 229 -1.01 20.53 12.00
CA LEU A 229 0.40 20.60 11.64
C LEU A 229 1.15 19.51 12.42
N PRO A 230 1.76 18.52 11.74
CA PRO A 230 2.46 17.45 12.44
C PRO A 230 3.62 18.00 13.26
N ASN A 231 3.66 17.63 14.53
CA ASN A 231 4.76 18.02 15.41
C ASN A 231 6.01 17.14 15.17
N LEU A 232 7.14 17.52 15.77
CA LEU A 232 8.39 16.78 15.62
C LEU A 232 8.28 15.31 16.08
N ASN A 233 7.51 15.04 17.14
CA ASN A 233 7.35 13.68 17.64
C ASN A 233 6.58 12.80 16.64
N GLU A 234 5.56 13.33 15.97
CA GLU A 234 4.83 12.63 14.91
C GLU A 234 5.76 12.26 13.74
N TRP A 235 6.65 13.17 13.35
CA TRP A 235 7.68 12.89 12.34
C TRP A 235 8.68 11.83 12.80
N LEU A 236 9.20 11.94 14.03
CA LEU A 236 10.16 10.99 14.58
C LEU A 236 9.56 9.59 14.70
N VAL A 237 8.31 9.47 15.16
CA VAL A 237 7.60 8.19 15.23
C VAL A 237 7.40 7.60 13.83
N SER A 238 7.02 8.43 12.85
CA SER A 238 6.85 7.97 11.47
C SER A 238 8.16 7.44 10.86
N VAL A 239 9.26 8.17 11.06
CA VAL A 239 10.60 7.75 10.63
C VAL A 239 11.02 6.46 11.35
N TRP A 240 10.74 6.34 12.65
CA TRP A 240 11.06 5.15 13.43
C TRP A 240 10.32 3.91 12.92
N VAL A 241 9.02 4.02 12.61
CA VAL A 241 8.24 2.90 12.06
C VAL A 241 8.79 2.46 10.69
N ILE A 242 9.04 3.40 9.78
CA ILE A 242 9.59 3.11 8.46
C ILE A 242 10.99 2.46 8.57
N SER A 243 11.85 3.04 9.41
CA SER A 243 13.22 2.56 9.61
C SER A 243 13.24 1.17 10.23
N THR A 244 12.35 0.88 11.18
CA THR A 244 12.22 -0.44 11.81
C THR A 244 11.75 -1.48 10.78
N GLY A 245 10.75 -1.15 9.95
CA GLY A 245 10.30 -2.03 8.88
C GLY A 245 11.40 -2.35 7.87
N LEU A 246 12.14 -1.32 7.42
CA LEU A 246 13.29 -1.51 6.53
C LEU A 246 14.41 -2.34 7.18
N LEU A 247 14.71 -2.09 8.46
CA LEU A 247 15.71 -2.86 9.20
C LEU A 247 15.32 -4.33 9.30
N VAL A 248 14.07 -4.64 9.65
CA VAL A 248 13.57 -6.02 9.72
C VAL A 248 13.67 -6.70 8.34
N THR A 249 13.27 -6.02 7.26
CA THR A 249 13.41 -6.55 5.90
C THR A 249 14.88 -6.80 5.56
N LEU A 250 15.78 -5.85 5.82
CA LEU A 250 17.21 -6.00 5.54
C LEU A 250 17.83 -7.16 6.34
N LEU A 251 17.53 -7.27 7.64
CA LEU A 251 17.96 -8.39 8.47
C LEU A 251 17.40 -9.72 7.92
N GLY A 252 16.14 -9.74 7.49
CA GLY A 252 15.53 -10.88 6.82
C GLY A 252 16.30 -11.29 5.57
N THR A 253 16.62 -10.36 4.68
CA THR A 253 17.40 -10.64 3.45
C THR A 253 18.83 -11.08 3.72
N ARG A 254 19.43 -10.64 4.84
CA ARG A 254 20.80 -11.00 5.22
C ARG A 254 20.90 -12.37 5.90
N TYR A 255 19.93 -12.72 6.74
CA TYR A 255 19.98 -13.93 7.56
C TYR A 255 19.11 -15.08 7.04
N LEU A 256 18.10 -14.81 6.21
CA LEU A 256 17.25 -15.84 5.61
C LEU A 256 17.55 -15.98 4.11
N PRO A 257 17.52 -17.20 3.55
CA PRO A 257 17.73 -17.44 2.13
C PRO A 257 16.46 -17.07 1.32
N LEU A 258 16.11 -15.78 1.25
CA LEU A 258 14.91 -15.30 0.55
C LEU A 258 15.08 -15.21 -0.97
N PHE A 259 16.31 -14.93 -1.44
CA PHE A 259 16.63 -14.76 -2.87
C PHE A 259 17.52 -15.87 -3.42
N ASN A 260 17.84 -16.87 -2.62
CA ASN A 260 18.71 -17.95 -3.08
C ASN A 260 17.87 -18.92 -3.93
N ASN A 261 18.33 -19.21 -5.14
CA ASN A 261 17.68 -20.07 -6.13
C ASN A 261 17.54 -21.56 -5.69
N ASN A 262 17.79 -21.84 -4.42
CA ASN A 262 17.66 -23.17 -3.81
C ASN A 262 16.21 -23.46 -3.34
N GLY A 263 15.27 -22.55 -3.61
CA GLY A 263 13.84 -22.71 -3.40
C GLY A 263 13.06 -22.51 -4.70
N GLY A 264 13.36 -23.34 -5.71
CA GLY A 264 12.74 -23.30 -7.03
C GLY A 264 13.15 -24.54 -7.84
N SER A 265 12.43 -24.83 -8.92
CA SER A 265 12.37 -26.08 -9.73
C SER A 265 13.67 -26.76 -10.18
N HIS A 266 14.85 -26.26 -9.85
CA HIS A 266 16.15 -26.71 -10.39
C HIS A 266 16.98 -27.63 -9.49
N HIS A 267 16.39 -28.23 -8.44
CA HIS A 267 17.01 -29.31 -7.66
C HIS A 267 16.45 -30.70 -8.00
N ALA A 268 16.07 -30.90 -9.27
CA ALA A 268 15.84 -32.23 -9.83
C ALA A 268 17.12 -32.70 -10.56
#